data_AF-A0A0W1JGG8-F1
#
_entry.id   AF-A0A0W1JGG8-F1
#
_cell.length_a   1.000
_cell.length_b   1.000
_cell.length_c   1.000
_cell.angle_alpha   90.00
_cell.angle_beta   90.00
_cell.angle_gamma   90.00
#
_symmetry.space_group_name_H-M   'P 1'
#
loop_
_entity.id
_entity.type
_entity.pdbx_description
1 polymer ?
#
loop_
_entity_poly.entity_id
_entity_poly.type
_entity_poly.pdbx_seq_one_letter_code
_entity_poly.pdbx_strand_id
1 'polypeptide(L)'
;MVMPVDISHYVLGHRERVKNEDQKREKFLAEAIYKAKQIAGELPRVFPGVEVYLFGSLTTEFYELTSDIDLAIKGLREEDYFKALKIAEEIGAPISVDLVQVEYAQETLQKNIEREGVKL
;
A
#
# COMPACT_ATOMS: atom_id res chain seq x y z
N MET A 1 -5.56 49.33 -19.96
CA MET A 1 -4.50 49.27 -18.93
C MET A 1 -5.02 48.35 -17.83
N VAL A 2 -4.58 47.09 -17.80
CA VAL A 2 -5.07 46.08 -16.83
C VAL A 2 -4.10 46.06 -15.66
N MET A 3 -4.61 46.22 -14.44
CA MET A 3 -3.79 46.19 -13.22
C MET A 3 -3.36 44.74 -12.91
N PRO A 4 -2.10 44.49 -12.57
CA PRO A 4 -1.65 43.16 -12.17
C PRO A 4 -2.29 42.78 -10.82
N VAL A 5 -2.96 41.62 -10.79
CA VAL A 5 -3.46 41.00 -9.57
C VAL A 5 -2.27 40.43 -8.81
N ASP A 6 -2.08 40.87 -7.56
CA ASP A 6 -1.09 40.28 -6.65
C ASP A 6 -1.59 38.92 -6.14
N ILE A 7 -1.06 37.86 -6.73
CA ILE A 7 -1.34 36.46 -6.39
C ILE A 7 -0.40 35.91 -5.31
N SER A 8 0.46 36.73 -4.70
CA SER A 8 1.48 36.28 -3.76
C SER A 8 0.90 35.54 -2.54
N HIS A 9 -0.29 35.95 -2.07
CA HIS A 9 -1.01 35.24 -0.99
C HIS A 9 -1.50 33.84 -1.39
N TYR A 10 -1.81 33.62 -2.67
CA TYR A 10 -2.24 32.31 -3.19
C TYR A 10 -1.05 31.34 -3.32
N VAL A 11 0.13 31.86 -3.71
CA VAL A 11 1.36 31.07 -3.89
C VAL A 11 1.99 30.67 -2.54
N LEU A 12 1.90 31.50 -1.50
CA LEU A 12 2.44 31.18 -0.17
C LEU A 12 1.65 30.09 0.56
N GLY A 13 0.31 30.18 0.57
CA GLY A 13 -0.54 29.14 1.16
C GLY A 13 -0.41 27.79 0.45
N HIS A 14 -0.13 27.81 -0.86
CA HIS A 14 0.12 26.59 -1.64
C HIS A 14 1.47 25.94 -1.27
N ARG A 15 2.55 26.71 -1.05
CA ARG A 15 3.87 26.15 -0.66
C ARG A 15 3.88 25.54 0.74
N GLU A 16 3.18 26.13 1.71
CA GLU A 16 3.06 25.54 3.06
C GLU A 16 2.10 24.34 3.10
N ARG A 17 1.03 24.35 2.29
CA ARG A 17 0.15 23.19 2.12
C ARG A 17 0.86 22.02 1.47
N VAL A 18 1.61 22.25 0.39
CA VAL A 18 2.39 21.21 -0.28
C VAL A 18 3.37 20.56 0.71
N LYS A 19 4.17 21.35 1.46
CA LYS A 19 5.07 20.80 2.48
C LYS A 19 4.38 20.00 3.59
N ASN A 20 3.24 20.47 4.10
CA ASN A 20 2.50 19.77 5.16
C ASN A 20 1.76 18.54 4.63
N GLU A 21 1.30 18.57 3.38
CA GLU A 21 0.71 17.43 2.68
C GLU A 21 1.79 16.38 2.38
N ASP A 22 2.99 16.79 1.98
CA ASP A 22 4.15 15.91 1.75
C ASP A 22 4.56 15.18 3.04
N GLN A 23 4.69 15.88 4.17
CA GLN A 23 5.02 15.25 5.45
C GLN A 23 3.96 14.27 5.94
N LYS A 24 2.67 14.55 5.69
CA LYS A 24 1.59 13.62 6.02
C LYS A 24 1.65 12.39 5.12
N ARG A 25 1.96 12.56 3.84
CA ARG A 25 2.13 11.47 2.87
C ARG A 25 3.29 10.57 3.25
N GLU A 26 4.45 11.15 3.58
CA GLU A 26 5.61 10.38 4.04
C GLU A 26 5.31 9.56 5.30
N LYS A 27 4.60 10.16 6.28
CA LYS A 27 4.20 9.45 7.50
C LYS A 27 3.23 8.32 7.22
N PHE A 28 2.23 8.57 6.38
CA PHE A 28 1.27 7.55 5.96
C PHE A 28 1.96 6.39 5.24
N LEU A 29 2.85 6.69 4.29
CA LEU A 29 3.64 5.69 3.57
C LEU A 29 4.49 4.85 4.54
N ALA A 30 5.19 5.51 5.45
CA ALA A 30 6.01 4.81 6.44
C ALA A 30 5.17 3.87 7.32
N GLU A 31 3.97 4.31 7.73
CA GLU A 31 3.02 3.50 8.49
C GLU A 31 2.48 2.32 7.67
N ALA A 32 2.08 2.55 6.41
CA ALA A 32 1.60 1.52 5.50
C ALA A 32 2.67 0.45 5.23
N ILE A 33 3.91 0.85 4.94
CA ILE A 33 5.04 -0.07 4.75
C ILE A 33 5.34 -0.84 6.04
N TYR A 34 5.31 -0.17 7.19
CA TYR A 34 5.52 -0.83 8.48
C TYR A 34 4.47 -1.93 8.71
N LYS A 35 3.19 -1.63 8.49
CA LYS A 35 2.08 -2.58 8.60
C LYS A 35 2.19 -3.73 7.60
N ALA A 36 2.49 -3.43 6.34
CA ALA A 36 2.75 -4.43 5.31
C ALA A 36 3.83 -5.44 5.75
N LYS A 37 4.93 -4.95 6.34
CA LYS A 37 5.99 -5.81 6.89
C LYS A 37 5.54 -6.61 8.11
N GLN A 38 4.69 -6.07 8.97
CA GLN A 38 4.11 -6.84 10.09
C GLN A 38 3.24 -7.99 9.57
N ILE A 39 2.39 -7.72 8.57
CA ILE A 39 1.55 -8.74 7.93
C ILE A 39 2.44 -9.82 7.29
N ALA A 40 3.45 -9.41 6.51
CA ALA A 40 4.40 -10.33 5.87
C ALA A 40 5.23 -11.15 6.87
N GLY A 41 5.44 -10.64 8.09
CA GLY A 41 6.09 -11.38 9.17
C GLY A 41 5.16 -12.36 9.90
N GLU A 42 3.86 -12.06 9.96
CA GLU A 42 2.88 -12.86 10.71
C GLU A 42 2.27 -13.98 9.86
N LEU A 43 1.92 -13.71 8.60
CA LEU A 43 1.26 -14.71 7.75
C LEU A 43 2.09 -15.99 7.57
N PRO A 44 3.43 -15.95 7.32
CA PRO A 44 4.24 -17.17 7.25
C PRO A 44 4.38 -17.93 8.57
N ARG A 45 4.15 -17.28 9.72
CA ARG A 45 4.13 -17.95 11.03
C ARG A 45 2.85 -18.74 11.24
N VAL A 46 1.72 -18.17 10.81
CA VAL A 46 0.39 -18.80 10.93
C VAL A 46 0.17 -19.83 9.83
N PHE A 47 0.70 -19.59 8.64
CA PHE A 47 0.57 -20.41 7.43
C PHE A 47 1.96 -20.77 6.89
N PRO A 48 2.57 -21.87 7.36
CA PRO A 48 3.90 -22.26 6.92
C PRO A 48 3.97 -22.51 5.41
N GLY A 49 5.03 -22.02 4.78
CA GLY A 49 5.28 -22.21 3.34
C GLY A 49 4.68 -21.15 2.43
N VAL A 50 3.99 -20.15 2.99
CA VAL A 50 3.51 -19.00 2.20
C VAL A 50 4.61 -17.95 2.01
N GLU A 51 4.54 -17.24 0.90
CA GLU A 51 5.38 -16.09 0.58
C GLU A 51 4.50 -14.85 0.40
N VAL A 52 4.90 -13.71 0.96
CA VAL A 52 4.14 -12.46 0.90
C VAL A 52 4.93 -11.42 0.12
N TYR A 53 4.23 -10.71 -0.77
CA TYR A 53 4.80 -9.70 -1.66
C TYR A 53 4.00 -8.41 -1.56
N LEU A 54 4.69 -7.28 -1.48
CA LEU A 54 4.08 -5.96 -1.66
C LEU A 54 4.04 -5.62 -3.14
N PHE A 55 2.90 -5.18 -3.65
CA PHE A 55 2.77 -4.69 -5.02
C PHE A 55 1.90 -3.43 -5.05
N GLY A 56 1.49 -2.97 -6.24
CA GLY A 56 0.48 -1.92 -6.37
C GLY A 56 0.98 -0.51 -6.06
N SER A 57 0.09 0.34 -5.55
CA SER A 57 0.35 1.79 -5.50
C SER A 57 1.53 2.15 -4.59
N LEU A 58 1.77 1.35 -3.55
CA LEU A 58 2.88 1.53 -2.59
C LEU A 58 4.26 1.20 -3.16
N THR A 59 4.36 0.62 -4.36
CA THR A 59 5.64 0.41 -5.07
C THR A 59 5.97 1.53 -6.05
N THR A 60 5.12 2.55 -6.16
CA THR A 60 5.26 3.67 -7.12
C THR A 60 5.29 5.04 -6.42
N GLU A 61 5.80 6.08 -7.09
CA GLU A 61 5.82 7.46 -6.57
C GLU A 61 4.42 8.13 -6.52
N PHE A 62 3.35 7.44 -6.92
CA PHE A 62 1.98 7.97 -7.08
C PHE A 62 0.99 7.51 -6.00
N TYR A 63 1.45 7.23 -4.78
CA TYR A 63 0.55 6.86 -3.68
C TYR A 63 -0.18 8.09 -3.12
N GLU A 64 -1.44 7.90 -2.72
CA GLU A 64 -2.28 8.91 -2.06
C GLU A 64 -2.44 8.60 -0.57
N LEU A 65 -2.89 9.59 0.23
CA LEU A 65 -3.16 9.41 1.67
C LEU A 65 -4.31 8.43 1.97
N THR A 66 -4.97 7.94 0.93
CA THR A 66 -6.07 6.98 0.95
C THR A 66 -5.72 5.69 0.23
N SER A 67 -4.45 5.49 -0.14
CA SER A 67 -4.00 4.26 -0.79
C SER A 67 -4.12 3.07 0.16
N ASP A 68 -4.68 1.98 -0.34
CA ASP A 68 -4.75 0.71 0.38
C ASP A 68 -3.37 0.01 0.36
N ILE A 69 -3.18 -0.96 1.24
CA ILE A 69 -1.99 -1.83 1.28
C ILE A 69 -2.25 -3.04 0.38
N ASP A 70 -1.65 -3.05 -0.81
CA ASP A 70 -1.78 -4.14 -1.78
C ASP A 70 -0.74 -5.25 -1.51
N LEU A 71 -1.20 -6.42 -1.04
CA LEU A 71 -0.35 -7.58 -0.72
C LEU A 71 -0.75 -8.80 -1.52
N ALA A 72 0.23 -9.49 -2.08
CA ALA A 72 0.03 -10.77 -2.73
C ALA A 72 0.58 -11.88 -1.83
N ILE A 73 -0.16 -12.98 -1.71
CA ILE A 73 0.26 -14.17 -0.99
C ILE A 73 0.30 -15.38 -1.93
N LYS A 74 1.43 -16.08 -1.90
CA LYS A 74 1.69 -17.29 -2.69
C LYS A 74 1.80 -18.49 -1.76
N GLY A 75 1.30 -19.64 -2.18
CA GLY A 75 1.33 -20.90 -1.44
C GLY A 75 0.24 -21.04 -0.38
N LEU A 76 -0.71 -20.10 -0.31
CA LEU A 76 -1.82 -20.17 0.64
C LEU A 76 -2.90 -21.10 0.09
N ARG A 77 -3.40 -22.00 0.95
CA ARG A 77 -4.53 -22.86 0.61
C ARG A 77 -5.82 -22.05 0.57
N GLU A 78 -6.73 -22.40 -0.33
CA GLU A 78 -8.00 -21.68 -0.52
C GLU A 78 -8.82 -21.58 0.77
N GLU A 79 -8.87 -22.67 1.55
CA GLU A 79 -9.63 -22.71 2.81
C GLU A 79 -9.10 -21.73 3.88
N ASP A 80 -7.84 -21.33 3.77
CA ASP A 80 -7.17 -20.45 4.73
C ASP A 80 -7.29 -18.96 4.34
N TYR A 81 -7.81 -18.64 3.15
CA TYR A 81 -7.86 -17.29 2.60
C TYR A 81 -8.51 -16.27 3.53
N PHE A 82 -9.76 -16.52 3.94
CA PHE A 82 -10.50 -15.57 4.79
C PHE A 82 -9.85 -15.38 6.15
N LYS A 83 -9.14 -16.40 6.67
CA LYS A 83 -8.40 -16.28 7.92
C LYS A 83 -7.16 -15.41 7.73
N ALA A 84 -6.42 -15.59 6.63
CA ALA A 84 -5.28 -14.75 6.29
C ALA A 84 -5.69 -13.28 6.05
N LEU A 85 -6.79 -13.06 5.32
CA LEU A 85 -7.37 -11.74 5.08
C LEU A 85 -7.70 -11.04 6.39
N LYS A 86 -8.41 -11.71 7.30
CA LYS A 86 -8.77 -11.14 8.61
C LYS A 86 -7.53 -10.73 9.43
N ILE A 87 -6.50 -11.58 9.48
CA ILE A 87 -5.24 -11.25 10.17
C ILE A 87 -4.59 -10.02 9.53
N ALA A 88 -4.58 -9.95 8.20
CA ALA A 88 -4.01 -8.84 7.47
C ALA A 88 -4.78 -7.54 7.74
N GLU A 89 -6.12 -7.56 7.70
CA GLU A 89 -6.98 -6.41 8.03
C GLU A 89 -6.80 -5.94 9.47
N GLU A 90 -6.71 -6.87 10.44
CA GLU A 90 -6.51 -6.52 11.86
C GLU A 90 -5.17 -5.81 12.11
N ILE A 91 -4.09 -6.25 11.45
CA ILE A 91 -2.77 -5.61 11.54
C ILE A 91 -2.73 -4.30 10.72
N GLY A 92 -3.39 -4.29 9.57
CA GLY A 92 -3.47 -3.16 8.64
C GLY A 92 -4.26 -1.97 9.19
N ALA A 93 -5.31 -2.22 9.97
CA ALA A 93 -6.19 -1.18 10.51
C ALA A 93 -5.41 -0.03 11.21
N PRO A 94 -5.65 1.25 10.86
CA PRO A 94 -6.82 1.76 10.14
C PRO A 94 -6.67 1.82 8.61
N ILE A 95 -5.56 1.35 8.03
CA ILE A 95 -5.32 1.35 6.58
C ILE A 95 -5.94 0.07 5.99
N SER A 96 -6.73 0.20 4.92
CA SER A 96 -7.30 -0.98 4.26
C SER A 96 -6.20 -1.84 3.66
N VAL A 97 -6.45 -3.15 3.60
CA VAL A 97 -5.53 -4.12 3.01
C VAL A 97 -6.27 -4.88 1.91
N ASP A 98 -5.69 -4.90 0.71
CA ASP A 98 -6.11 -5.80 -0.36
C ASP A 98 -5.15 -6.99 -0.40
N LEU A 99 -5.66 -8.19 -0.11
CA LEU A 99 -4.86 -9.42 -0.09
C LEU A 99 -5.22 -10.31 -1.28
N VAL A 100 -4.31 -10.47 -2.22
CA VAL A 100 -4.51 -11.27 -3.43
C VAL A 100 -3.81 -12.62 -3.31
N GLN A 101 -4.53 -13.72 -3.54
CA GLN A 101 -3.90 -15.03 -3.73
C GLN A 101 -3.34 -15.16 -5.15
N VAL A 102 -2.03 -15.38 -5.26
CA VAL A 102 -1.33 -15.43 -6.54
C VAL A 102 -1.87 -16.56 -7.43
N GLU A 103 -2.17 -17.72 -6.83
CA GLU A 103 -2.65 -18.92 -7.53
C GLU A 103 -3.98 -18.72 -8.25
N TYR A 104 -4.82 -17.82 -7.75
CA TYR A 104 -6.18 -17.58 -8.25
C TYR A 104 -6.33 -16.22 -8.96
N ALA A 105 -5.27 -15.41 -8.96
CA ALA A 105 -5.26 -14.14 -9.67
C ALA A 105 -5.27 -14.33 -11.20
N GLN A 106 -5.77 -13.34 -11.94
CA GLN A 106 -5.67 -13.35 -13.41
C GLN A 106 -4.20 -13.35 -13.86
N GLU A 107 -3.88 -13.99 -14.98
CA GLU A 107 -2.50 -14.11 -15.49
C GLU A 107 -1.79 -12.75 -15.64
N THR A 108 -2.52 -11.70 -16.00
CA THR A 108 -1.98 -10.33 -16.11
C THR A 108 -1.53 -9.80 -14.76
N LEU A 109 -2.31 -10.05 -13.70
CA LEU A 109 -1.98 -9.65 -12.33
C LEU A 109 -0.83 -10.49 -11.77
N GLN A 110 -0.81 -11.79 -12.02
CA GLN A 110 0.33 -12.66 -11.66
C GLN A 110 1.63 -12.14 -12.27
N LYS A 111 1.66 -11.84 -13.57
CA LYS A 111 2.83 -11.27 -14.25
C LYS A 111 3.26 -9.91 -13.69
N ASN A 112 2.31 -9.10 -13.24
CA ASN A 112 2.62 -7.83 -12.59
C ASN A 112 3.25 -8.05 -11.22
N ILE A 113 2.70 -8.95 -10.40
CA ILE A 113 3.27 -9.32 -9.10
C ILE A 113 4.67 -9.92 -9.27
N GLU A 114 4.89 -10.75 -10.28
CA GLU A 114 6.22 -11.31 -10.56
C GLU A 114 7.24 -10.26 -11.04
N ARG A 115 6.80 -9.25 -11.81
CA ARG A 115 7.68 -8.21 -12.35
C ARG A 115 8.00 -7.12 -11.33
N GLU A 116 6.99 -6.69 -10.56
CA GLU A 116 7.02 -5.47 -9.75
C GLU A 116 6.86 -5.74 -8.25
N GLY A 117 6.47 -6.95 -7.88
CA GLY A 117 6.28 -7.35 -6.49
C GLY A 117 7.60 -7.42 -5.73
N VAL A 118 7.63 -6.79 -4.57
CA VAL A 118 8.77 -6.85 -3.65
C VAL A 118 8.45 -7.87 -2.57
N LYS A 119 9.25 -8.95 -2.52
CA LYS A 119 9.15 -9.92 -1.43
C LYS A 119 9.49 -9.24 -0.11
N LEU A 120 8.59 -9.35 0.87
CA LEU A 120 8.75 -8.76 2.21
C LEU A 120 9.27 -9.77 3.24
#